data_AF-A0A2V6DE29-F1
#
_entry.id   AF-A0A2V6DE29-F1
#
_cell.length_a   1.000
_cell.length_b   1.000
_cell.length_c   1.000
_cell.angle_alpha   90.00
_cell.angle_beta   90.00
_cell.angle_gamma   90.00
#
_symmetry.space_group_name_H-M   'P 1'
#
loop_
_entity.id
_entity.type
_entity.pdbx_description
1 polymer ?
#
loop_
_entity_poly.entity_id
_entity_poly.type
_entity_poly.pdbx_seq_one_letter_code
_entity_poly.pdbx_strand_id
1 'polypeptide(L)'
;MKCVAVFPTPLPDDPQKWEGWSKYNSTNPYERLCLDAQQNPTDELIEEHCRELLRWWQKKLPLKNQPSNPVAQLLRAGLEESSRYLTEARMELLDPERRKKVDAVLAAEAEQQAIAEFNKVLAFSIADGGLRPEEEKALQRFGADHGLSEEKVLQFIEAKLKETGTTRVVPEPEVETETVVAVAPGDAKSEFLRVLQLSGLDSDSMTDDQRDALINIAENSGLDPGDAEDMVDEYLEEIDRKQIAEITKGKGKPTAAVGPNGTSAVKAAKVKVVDEPVPATSARPVLSPQQERKRYPNFSNSLGGQMLLIPSGEFIMGNPFPKAPPNETPHFRVTISRFYISRFPITNAHYEAFDPLHKSKRAPATGDRHPVVYVSSLDAVKFCQWLSTRERRKYRLPTEAEWEYAAKGTDGRRYPWGNFDKRGDLANFADKNTSFAWSDRQIDDGYAESAPVGSFPRGASPFGIEDMAGNVWEWCSDFFEQYKPARKADPHGPPSGAKRVYRGGSWKSRFASLQTTTRSANVPNFSCNDLGFRIVCECES
;
A
#
# COMPACT_ATOMS: atom_id res chain seq x y z
N MET A 1 15.16 -8.12 5.17
CA MET A 1 16.62 -8.00 4.94
C MET A 1 17.06 -6.58 5.26
N LYS A 2 18.01 -6.37 6.17
CA LYS A 2 18.71 -5.08 6.27
C LYS A 2 19.69 -5.02 5.09
N CYS A 3 19.53 -4.08 4.16
CA CYS A 3 20.51 -3.86 3.09
C CYS A 3 21.76 -3.21 3.68
N VAL A 4 22.70 -4.05 4.14
CA VAL A 4 24.07 -3.61 4.43
C VAL A 4 24.68 -3.19 3.10
N ALA A 5 24.77 -1.90 2.87
CA ALA A 5 25.38 -1.33 1.67
C ALA A 5 26.89 -1.51 1.76
N VAL A 6 27.38 -2.70 1.38
CA VAL A 6 28.81 -3.02 1.30
C VAL A 6 29.53 -1.95 0.50
N PHE A 7 30.61 -1.39 1.03
CA PHE A 7 31.44 -0.41 0.35
C PHE A 7 32.26 -1.12 -0.74
N PRO A 8 32.00 -0.89 -2.04
CA PRO A 8 32.61 -1.68 -3.10
C PRO A 8 34.00 -1.13 -3.42
N THR A 9 35.03 -1.95 -3.23
CA THR A 9 36.42 -1.61 -3.59
C THR A 9 36.86 -2.44 -4.81
N PRO A 10 37.11 -1.84 -5.99
CA PRO A 10 37.02 -0.42 -6.32
C PRO A 10 35.58 0.08 -6.53
N LEU A 11 35.36 1.38 -6.27
CA LEU A 11 34.06 2.02 -6.45
C LEU A 11 33.60 1.97 -7.93
N PRO A 12 32.39 1.43 -8.25
CA PRO A 12 31.91 1.30 -9.62
C PRO A 12 31.86 2.64 -10.35
N ASP A 13 32.38 2.67 -11.59
CA ASP A 13 32.34 3.89 -12.41
C ASP A 13 30.92 4.33 -12.82
N ASP A 14 29.97 3.38 -12.80
CA ASP A 14 28.55 3.62 -13.04
C ASP A 14 27.81 3.78 -11.70
N PRO A 15 27.25 4.97 -11.39
CA PRO A 15 26.48 5.19 -10.17
C PRO A 15 25.26 4.28 -10.01
N GLN A 16 24.70 3.71 -11.09
CA GLN A 16 23.53 2.84 -10.95
C GLN A 16 23.86 1.46 -10.35
N LYS A 17 25.15 1.11 -10.21
CA LYS A 17 25.59 -0.20 -9.71
C LYS A 17 25.79 -0.25 -8.19
N TRP A 18 25.64 0.86 -7.49
CA TRP A 18 25.80 0.95 -6.04
C TRP A 18 25.09 2.18 -5.50
N GLU A 19 24.31 2.07 -4.44
CA GLU A 19 23.49 3.19 -3.94
C GLU A 19 24.28 4.22 -3.11
N GLY A 20 25.46 3.86 -2.60
CA GLY A 20 26.19 4.68 -1.62
C GLY A 20 26.66 6.05 -2.14
N TRP A 21 26.90 6.22 -3.45
CA TRP A 21 27.25 7.55 -3.99
C TRP A 21 26.15 8.58 -3.71
N SER A 22 24.89 8.16 -3.58
CA SER A 22 23.74 9.04 -3.36
C SER A 22 23.65 9.57 -1.92
N LYS A 23 24.32 8.92 -0.96
CA LYS A 23 24.27 9.26 0.48
C LYS A 23 25.13 10.45 0.88
N TYR A 24 25.90 11.02 -0.05
CA TYR A 24 26.86 12.12 0.20
C TYR A 24 26.27 13.32 0.95
N ASN A 25 24.96 13.57 0.86
CA ASN A 25 24.25 14.68 1.50
C ASN A 25 23.35 14.26 2.68
N SER A 26 23.48 13.03 3.21
CA SER A 26 22.72 12.56 4.39
C SER A 26 22.93 13.49 5.60
N THR A 27 21.97 13.53 6.53
CA THR A 27 22.17 14.18 7.83
C THR A 27 23.16 13.42 8.71
N ASN A 28 23.29 12.10 8.53
CA ASN A 28 24.22 11.25 9.28
C ASN A 28 25.64 11.27 8.64
N PRO A 29 26.69 11.73 9.36
CA PRO A 29 28.06 11.78 8.84
C PRO A 29 28.61 10.41 8.43
N TYR A 30 28.26 9.33 9.13
CA TYR A 30 28.70 7.97 8.80
C TYR A 30 28.12 7.53 7.45
N GLU A 31 26.84 7.81 7.19
CA GLU A 31 26.21 7.47 5.91
C GLU A 31 26.82 8.22 4.72
N ARG A 32 27.24 9.48 4.90
CA ARG A 32 27.95 10.23 3.85
C ARG A 32 29.23 9.52 3.42
N LEU A 33 29.93 8.89 4.37
CA LEU A 33 31.13 8.09 4.12
C LEU A 33 30.83 6.62 3.83
N CYS A 34 29.55 6.22 3.74
CA CYS A 34 29.12 4.83 3.58
C CYS A 34 29.69 3.90 4.65
N LEU A 35 29.71 4.38 5.90
CA LEU A 35 30.10 3.66 7.11
C LEU A 35 28.88 3.40 8.00
N ASP A 36 29.04 2.46 8.92
CA ASP A 36 28.06 2.10 9.94
C ASP A 36 28.61 2.49 11.33
N ALA A 37 27.88 3.36 12.04
CA ALA A 37 28.25 3.79 13.38
C ALA A 37 28.33 2.63 14.38
N GLN A 38 27.49 1.60 14.20
CA GLN A 38 27.44 0.43 15.11
C GLN A 38 28.69 -0.45 15.01
N GLN A 39 29.43 -0.36 13.90
CA GLN A 39 30.68 -1.09 13.68
C GLN A 39 31.91 -0.36 14.26
N ASN A 40 31.72 0.83 14.83
CA ASN A 40 32.77 1.68 15.41
C ASN A 40 34.03 1.81 14.52
N PRO A 41 33.92 2.40 13.32
CA PRO A 41 34.98 2.41 12.33
C PRO A 41 36.23 3.14 12.82
N THR A 42 37.42 2.64 12.45
CA THR A 42 38.69 3.31 12.80
C THR A 42 38.85 4.62 12.06
N ASP A 43 39.65 5.53 12.61
CA ASP A 43 39.97 6.81 11.95
C ASP A 43 40.64 6.60 10.58
N GLU A 44 41.46 5.55 10.46
CA GLU A 44 42.06 5.11 9.19
C GLU A 44 41.01 4.73 8.14
N LEU A 45 39.96 3.99 8.55
CA LEU A 45 38.85 3.58 7.68
C LEU A 45 37.97 4.78 7.27
N ILE A 46 37.73 5.72 8.20
CA ILE A 46 37.06 7.01 7.95
C ILE A 46 37.83 7.82 6.90
N GLU A 47 39.15 7.91 7.03
CA GLU A 47 39.99 8.57 6.02
C GLU A 47 39.99 7.87 4.67
N GLU A 48 40.07 6.53 4.65
CA GLU A 48 40.06 5.74 3.43
C GLU A 48 38.75 5.90 2.65
N HIS A 49 37.61 5.73 3.31
CA HIS A 49 36.29 5.92 2.71
C HIS A 49 36.10 7.33 2.16
N CYS A 50 36.45 8.37 2.94
CA CYS A 50 36.39 9.75 2.47
C CYS A 50 37.29 9.98 1.25
N ARG A 51 38.51 9.43 1.25
CA ARG A 51 39.49 9.57 0.16
C ARG A 51 39.01 8.90 -1.13
N GLU A 52 38.47 7.69 -1.07
CA GLU A 52 37.95 6.99 -2.24
C GLU A 52 36.68 7.63 -2.79
N LEU A 53 35.76 8.07 -1.92
CA LEU A 53 34.57 8.83 -2.34
C LEU A 53 34.96 10.15 -3.02
N LEU A 54 35.89 10.93 -2.46
CA LEU A 54 36.38 12.17 -3.07
C LEU A 54 37.06 11.90 -4.42
N ARG A 55 37.90 10.86 -4.53
CA ARG A 55 38.51 10.43 -5.80
C ARG A 55 37.46 10.06 -6.84
N TRP A 56 36.42 9.33 -6.45
CA TRP A 56 35.33 8.95 -7.33
C TRP A 56 34.58 10.18 -7.86
N TRP A 57 34.16 11.10 -6.98
CA TRP A 57 33.50 12.33 -7.38
C TRP A 57 34.38 13.23 -8.25
N GLN A 58 35.69 13.34 -7.95
CA GLN A 58 36.66 14.07 -8.77
C GLN A 58 36.75 13.51 -10.20
N LYS A 59 36.75 12.19 -10.39
CA LYS A 59 36.72 11.56 -11.73
C LYS A 59 35.47 11.94 -12.53
N LYS A 60 34.36 12.31 -11.88
CA LYS A 60 33.10 12.70 -12.53
C LYS A 60 33.01 14.21 -12.83
N LEU A 61 33.89 15.06 -12.28
CA LEU A 61 33.88 16.51 -12.54
C LEU A 61 33.86 16.92 -14.03
N PRO A 62 34.54 16.24 -14.98
CA PRO A 62 34.44 16.58 -16.40
C PRO A 62 33.02 16.48 -16.98
N LEU A 63 32.13 15.70 -16.37
CA LEU A 63 30.72 15.59 -16.75
C LEU A 63 29.94 16.89 -16.53
N LYS A 64 30.43 17.79 -15.66
CA LYS A 64 29.83 19.12 -15.43
C LYS A 64 29.70 19.94 -16.73
N ASN A 65 30.64 19.75 -17.66
CA ASN A 65 30.65 20.42 -18.97
C ASN A 65 29.84 19.66 -20.04
N GLN A 66 29.14 18.57 -19.68
CA GLN A 66 28.34 17.74 -20.57
C GLN A 66 26.88 17.62 -20.07
N PRO A 67 26.10 18.73 -20.00
CA PRO A 67 24.77 18.73 -19.39
C PRO A 67 23.74 17.81 -20.05
N SER A 68 23.99 17.38 -21.29
CA SER A 68 23.20 16.41 -22.06
C SER A 68 23.53 14.94 -21.77
N ASN A 69 24.60 14.65 -21.01
CA ASN A 69 24.99 13.29 -20.67
C ASN A 69 24.10 12.78 -19.51
N PRO A 70 23.42 11.61 -19.62
CA PRO A 70 22.55 11.10 -18.57
C PRO A 70 23.23 10.96 -17.19
N VAL A 71 24.51 10.59 -17.17
CA VAL A 71 25.29 10.48 -15.92
C VAL A 71 25.56 11.86 -15.31
N ALA A 72 25.79 12.89 -16.14
CA ALA A 72 25.93 14.28 -15.67
C ALA A 72 24.61 14.83 -15.08
N GLN A 73 23.46 14.38 -15.59
CA GLN A 73 22.15 14.76 -15.07
C GLN A 73 21.87 14.11 -13.73
N LEU A 74 22.17 12.81 -13.59
CA LEU A 74 22.02 12.05 -12.34
C LEU A 74 22.90 12.60 -11.22
N LEU A 75 24.15 12.95 -11.53
CA LEU A 75 25.14 13.40 -10.55
C LEU A 75 25.12 14.92 -10.28
N ARG A 76 24.26 15.69 -10.97
CA ARG A 76 24.37 17.15 -11.12
C ARG A 76 24.62 17.93 -9.81
N ALA A 77 23.81 17.69 -8.77
CA ALA A 77 23.97 18.39 -7.48
C ALA A 77 25.26 17.96 -6.76
N GLY A 78 25.54 16.65 -6.73
CA GLY A 78 26.74 16.11 -6.10
C GLY A 78 28.05 16.52 -6.80
N LEU A 79 28.03 16.82 -8.10
CA LEU A 79 29.21 17.34 -8.82
C LEU A 79 29.69 18.70 -8.28
N GLU A 80 28.86 19.45 -7.56
CA GLU A 80 29.22 20.70 -6.90
C GLU A 80 29.31 20.55 -5.38
N GLU A 81 28.42 19.76 -4.77
CA GLU A 81 28.24 19.73 -3.31
C GLU A 81 28.97 18.59 -2.59
N SER A 82 29.27 17.47 -3.27
CA SER A 82 29.82 16.26 -2.63
C SER A 82 31.14 16.51 -1.90
N SER A 83 32.03 17.29 -2.50
CA SER A 83 33.34 17.60 -1.92
C SER A 83 33.21 18.32 -0.57
N ARG A 84 32.23 19.21 -0.43
CA ARG A 84 31.92 19.90 0.82
C ARG A 84 31.39 18.92 1.87
N TYR A 85 30.30 18.20 1.57
CA TYR A 85 29.66 17.31 2.54
C TYR A 85 30.54 16.15 3.01
N LEU A 86 31.35 15.57 2.11
CA LEU A 86 32.32 14.51 2.45
C LEU A 86 33.46 15.04 3.32
N THR A 87 33.92 16.27 3.07
CA THR A 87 34.93 16.93 3.91
C THR A 87 34.36 17.27 5.29
N GLU A 88 33.13 17.80 5.36
CA GLU A 88 32.41 18.03 6.62
C GLU A 88 32.26 16.74 7.43
N ALA A 89 31.83 15.64 6.79
CA ALA A 89 31.70 14.33 7.43
C ALA A 89 33.02 13.84 8.03
N ARG A 90 34.12 13.95 7.27
CA ARG A 90 35.47 13.60 7.76
C ARG A 90 35.89 14.48 8.94
N MET A 91 35.62 15.79 8.89
CA MET A 91 35.96 16.72 9.97
C MET A 91 35.13 16.48 11.25
N GLU A 92 33.88 16.03 11.11
CA GLU A 92 33.02 15.68 12.25
C GLU A 92 33.37 14.32 12.88
N LEU A 93 33.80 13.35 12.07
CA LEU A 93 34.12 12.00 12.54
C LEU A 93 35.58 11.80 13.00
N LEU A 94 36.53 12.60 12.53
CA LEU A 94 37.93 12.54 13.01
C LEU A 94 38.20 13.42 14.24
N ASP A 95 37.27 14.28 14.64
CA ASP A 95 37.34 15.06 15.88
C ASP A 95 36.67 14.23 17.00
N PRO A 96 37.41 13.74 18.02
CA PRO A 96 36.86 12.81 19.01
C PRO A 96 35.68 13.37 19.81
N GLU A 97 35.65 14.68 20.06
CA GLU A 97 34.58 15.34 20.83
C GLU A 97 33.34 15.59 19.97
N ARG A 98 33.49 15.78 18.65
CA ARG A 98 32.37 15.82 17.70
C ARG A 98 31.82 14.42 17.45
N ARG A 99 32.69 13.45 17.15
CA ARG A 99 32.33 12.05 16.93
C ARG A 99 31.50 11.51 18.09
N LYS A 100 31.97 11.70 19.33
CA LYS A 100 31.23 11.31 20.55
C LYS A 100 29.84 11.95 20.67
N LYS A 101 29.64 13.17 20.17
CA LYS A 101 28.32 13.82 20.14
C LYS A 101 27.43 13.24 19.05
N VAL A 102 27.99 12.98 17.86
CA VAL A 102 27.28 12.29 16.77
C VAL A 102 26.84 10.89 17.21
N ASP A 103 27.74 10.12 17.82
CA ASP A 103 27.47 8.79 18.36
C ASP A 103 26.39 8.83 19.45
N ALA A 104 26.44 9.80 20.36
CA ALA A 104 25.43 9.96 21.41
C ALA A 104 24.05 10.32 20.85
N VAL A 105 23.97 11.16 19.80
CA VAL A 105 22.71 11.48 19.13
C VAL A 105 22.16 10.25 18.40
N LEU A 106 22.98 9.56 17.61
CA LEU A 106 22.56 8.35 16.89
C LEU A 106 22.16 7.22 17.84
N ALA A 107 22.84 7.06 18.97
CA ALA A 107 22.46 6.09 20.01
C ALA A 107 21.11 6.45 20.66
N ALA A 108 20.86 7.73 20.95
CA ALA A 108 19.59 8.18 21.51
C ALA A 108 18.42 8.04 20.51
N GLU A 109 18.66 8.30 19.22
CA GLU A 109 17.68 8.06 18.15
C GLU A 109 17.37 6.57 17.99
N ALA A 110 18.39 5.71 17.99
CA ALA A 110 18.23 4.26 17.94
C ALA A 110 17.49 3.71 19.16
N GLU A 111 17.79 4.21 20.37
CA GLU A 111 17.07 3.85 21.60
C GLU A 111 15.60 4.27 21.54
N GLN A 112 15.31 5.52 21.11
CA GLN A 112 13.93 5.98 20.92
C GLN A 112 13.16 5.12 19.91
N GLN A 113 13.83 4.70 18.83
CA GLN A 113 13.23 3.82 17.83
C GLN A 113 12.96 2.41 18.39
N ALA A 114 13.90 1.85 19.17
CA ALA A 114 13.71 0.58 19.89
C ALA A 114 12.55 0.64 20.88
N ILE A 115 12.44 1.71 21.68
CA ILE A 115 11.31 1.96 22.58
C ILE A 115 10.00 2.07 21.80
N ALA A 116 9.99 2.73 20.64
CA ALA A 116 8.80 2.89 19.82
C ALA A 116 8.31 1.55 19.22
N GLU A 117 9.21 0.69 18.73
CA GLU A 117 8.83 -0.65 18.26
C GLU A 117 8.40 -1.55 19.42
N PHE A 118 9.13 -1.55 20.54
CA PHE A 118 8.75 -2.30 21.75
C PHE A 118 7.34 -1.96 22.23
N ASN A 119 6.99 -0.67 22.29
CA ASN A 119 5.64 -0.24 22.70
C ASN A 119 4.53 -0.70 21.75
N LYS A 120 4.80 -0.90 20.45
CA LYS A 120 3.81 -1.48 19.51
C LYS A 120 3.58 -2.96 19.80
N VAL A 121 4.64 -3.72 20.03
CA VAL A 121 4.55 -5.16 20.35
C VAL A 121 3.87 -5.34 21.71
N LEU A 122 4.24 -4.55 22.72
CA LEU A 122 3.58 -4.55 24.03
C LEU A 122 2.08 -4.25 23.93
N ALA A 123 1.69 -3.24 23.15
CA ALA A 123 0.29 -2.90 22.95
C ALA A 123 -0.51 -4.00 22.23
N PHE A 124 0.14 -4.80 21.38
CA PHE A 124 -0.47 -5.97 20.76
C PHE A 124 -0.64 -7.12 21.77
N SER A 125 0.40 -7.45 22.54
CA SER A 125 0.36 -8.55 23.53
C SER A 125 -0.65 -8.37 24.66
N ILE A 126 -1.08 -7.13 24.97
CA ILE A 126 -2.09 -6.87 26.01
C ILE A 126 -3.51 -6.66 25.45
N ALA A 127 -3.70 -6.75 24.12
CA ALA A 127 -4.98 -6.47 23.47
C ALA A 127 -6.11 -7.44 23.88
N ASP A 128 -5.76 -8.69 24.21
CA ASP A 128 -6.67 -9.75 24.64
C ASP A 128 -7.16 -9.59 26.10
N GLY A 129 -6.77 -8.52 26.81
CA GLY A 129 -7.26 -8.20 28.15
C GLY A 129 -6.52 -8.90 29.31
N GLY A 130 -5.41 -9.60 29.03
CA GLY A 130 -4.52 -10.17 30.04
C GLY A 130 -3.12 -10.40 29.45
N LEU A 131 -2.07 -10.27 30.26
CA LEU A 131 -0.70 -10.62 29.85
C LEU A 131 -0.35 -12.03 30.37
N ARG A 132 -0.02 -12.95 29.46
CA ARG A 132 0.38 -14.33 29.81
C ARG A 132 1.89 -14.38 30.15
N PRO A 133 2.34 -15.30 31.03
CA PRO A 133 3.76 -15.43 31.39
C PRO A 133 4.71 -15.71 30.21
N GLU A 134 4.22 -16.33 29.14
CA GLU A 134 5.00 -16.59 27.92
C GLU A 134 5.19 -15.32 27.07
N GLU A 135 4.18 -14.44 27.05
CA GLU A 135 4.22 -13.16 26.33
C GLU A 135 5.12 -12.17 27.05
N GLU A 136 5.09 -12.14 28.39
CA GLU A 136 6.01 -11.34 29.19
C GLU A 136 7.48 -11.75 28.92
N LYS A 137 7.77 -13.06 28.80
CA LYS A 137 9.08 -13.56 28.37
C LYS A 137 9.42 -13.22 26.91
N ALA A 138 8.44 -13.25 26.00
CA ALA A 138 8.65 -12.87 24.60
C ALA A 138 8.97 -11.37 24.47
N LEU A 139 8.28 -10.51 25.23
CA LEU A 139 8.55 -9.07 25.30
C LEU A 139 9.94 -8.78 25.89
N GLN A 140 10.34 -9.48 26.96
CA GLN A 140 11.70 -9.39 27.53
C GLN A 140 12.78 -9.72 26.49
N ARG A 141 12.62 -10.81 25.72
CA ARG A 141 13.52 -11.16 24.62
C ARG A 141 13.55 -10.10 23.52
N PHE A 142 12.37 -9.65 23.06
CA PHE A 142 12.26 -8.63 22.03
C PHE A 142 12.95 -7.31 22.45
N GLY A 143 12.79 -6.89 23.70
CA GLY A 143 13.47 -5.72 24.24
C GLY A 143 15.00 -5.87 24.26
N ALA A 144 15.50 -7.03 24.70
CA ALA A 144 16.94 -7.33 24.69
C ALA A 144 17.54 -7.33 23.27
N ASP A 145 16.85 -7.94 22.29
CA ASP A 145 17.26 -7.98 20.88
C ASP A 145 17.32 -6.58 20.23
N HIS A 146 16.60 -5.60 20.79
CA HIS A 146 16.60 -4.20 20.36
C HIS A 146 17.45 -3.28 21.27
N GLY A 147 18.26 -3.84 22.18
CA GLY A 147 19.20 -3.10 23.01
C GLY A 147 18.58 -2.35 24.20
N LEU A 148 17.34 -2.66 24.59
CA LEU A 148 16.71 -2.11 25.79
C LEU A 148 17.17 -2.89 27.03
N SER A 149 17.40 -2.19 28.15
CA SER A 149 17.70 -2.88 29.41
C SER A 149 16.46 -3.56 29.98
N GLU A 150 16.67 -4.70 30.66
CA GLU A 150 15.62 -5.48 31.30
C GLU A 150 14.77 -4.62 32.26
N GLU A 151 15.41 -3.74 33.03
CA GLU A 151 14.73 -2.76 33.90
C GLU A 151 13.77 -1.83 33.14
N LYS A 152 14.17 -1.31 31.97
CA LYS A 152 13.32 -0.45 31.14
C LYS A 152 12.16 -1.23 30.54
N VAL A 153 12.42 -2.45 30.07
CA VAL A 153 11.38 -3.35 29.53
C VAL A 153 10.32 -3.65 30.59
N LEU A 154 10.73 -4.01 31.81
CA LEU A 154 9.83 -4.22 32.95
C LEU A 154 9.05 -2.96 33.32
N GLN A 155 9.71 -1.79 33.38
CA GLN A 155 9.03 -0.51 33.65
C GLN A 155 7.97 -0.18 32.60
N PHE A 156 8.24 -0.41 31.31
CA PHE A 156 7.24 -0.20 30.25
C PHE A 156 6.06 -1.18 30.37
N ILE A 157 6.31 -2.46 30.66
CA ILE A 157 5.27 -3.46 30.89
C ILE A 157 4.37 -3.03 32.07
N GLU A 158 4.95 -2.70 33.21
CA GLU A 158 4.18 -2.28 34.40
C GLU A 158 3.42 -0.96 34.20
N ALA A 159 4.05 0.02 33.55
CA ALA A 159 3.39 1.28 33.21
C ALA A 159 2.17 1.05 32.30
N LYS A 160 2.30 0.15 31.31
CA LYS A 160 1.22 -0.14 30.36
C LYS A 160 0.08 -0.95 30.99
N LEU A 161 0.39 -1.98 31.78
CA LEU A 161 -0.61 -2.73 32.56
C LEU A 161 -1.41 -1.80 33.50
N LYS A 162 -0.74 -0.85 34.14
CA LYS A 162 -1.37 0.17 35.00
C LYS A 162 -2.23 1.17 34.23
N GLU A 163 -1.84 1.53 33.01
CA GLU A 163 -2.60 2.43 32.12
C GLU A 163 -3.87 1.76 31.58
N THR A 164 -3.78 0.50 31.17
CA THR A 164 -4.91 -0.25 30.58
C THR A 164 -5.81 -0.92 31.61
N GLY A 165 -5.38 -1.02 32.87
CA GLY A 165 -6.09 -1.78 33.91
C GLY A 165 -5.99 -3.30 33.73
N THR A 166 -5.09 -3.76 32.85
CA THR A 166 -4.88 -5.16 32.52
C THR A 166 -4.10 -5.86 33.64
N THR A 167 -4.56 -7.02 34.09
CA THR A 167 -3.86 -7.84 35.09
C THR A 167 -2.99 -8.91 34.42
N ARG A 168 -1.84 -9.22 35.03
CA ARG A 168 -1.08 -10.44 34.70
C ARG A 168 -1.96 -11.66 34.98
N VAL A 169 -2.06 -12.58 34.03
CA VAL A 169 -2.85 -13.81 34.19
C VAL A 169 -2.05 -14.78 35.04
N VAL A 170 -2.46 -14.95 36.30
CA VAL A 170 -1.91 -16.00 37.18
C VAL A 170 -2.57 -17.32 36.78
N PRO A 171 -1.81 -18.36 36.37
CA PRO A 171 -2.40 -19.66 36.11
C PRO A 171 -2.94 -20.28 37.41
N GLU A 172 -4.15 -20.85 37.35
CA GLU A 172 -4.65 -21.71 38.43
C GLU A 172 -3.76 -22.96 38.55
N PRO A 173 -3.56 -23.51 39.76
CA PRO A 173 -2.73 -24.70 39.93
C PRO A 173 -3.39 -25.92 39.26
N GLU A 174 -2.71 -26.50 38.28
CA GLU A 174 -3.16 -27.71 37.61
C GLU A 174 -3.31 -28.86 38.61
N VAL A 175 -4.48 -29.49 38.62
CA VAL A 175 -4.75 -30.66 39.46
C VAL A 175 -4.12 -31.88 38.80
N GLU A 176 -3.24 -32.55 39.54
CA GLU A 176 -2.61 -33.80 39.13
C GLU A 176 -3.65 -34.87 38.78
N THR A 177 -3.63 -35.35 37.54
CA THR A 177 -4.08 -36.71 37.21
C THR A 177 -2.94 -37.47 36.55
N GLU A 178 -2.14 -38.16 37.36
CA GLU A 178 -1.22 -39.18 36.85
C GLU A 178 -2.02 -40.34 36.22
N THR A 179 -1.96 -40.44 34.90
CA THR A 179 -1.88 -41.75 34.26
C THR A 179 -0.73 -41.71 33.27
N VAL A 180 0.38 -42.35 33.65
CA VAL A 180 1.58 -42.45 32.83
C VAL A 180 1.28 -43.30 31.59
N VAL A 181 1.09 -42.62 30.45
CA VAL A 181 1.45 -43.17 29.14
C VAL A 181 2.66 -42.37 28.68
N ALA A 182 3.80 -43.04 28.55
CA ALA A 182 5.00 -42.41 28.00
C ALA A 182 4.71 -41.98 26.55
N VAL A 183 4.66 -40.68 26.31
CA VAL A 183 4.64 -40.16 24.94
C VAL A 183 6.07 -40.29 24.41
N ALA A 184 6.23 -41.19 23.45
CA ALA A 184 7.43 -41.35 22.63
C ALA A 184 7.84 -40.01 21.98
N PRO A 185 9.08 -39.82 21.49
CA PRO A 185 9.42 -38.63 20.71
C PRO A 185 8.35 -38.44 19.63
N GLY A 186 7.74 -37.25 19.60
CA GLY A 186 6.58 -36.99 18.78
C GLY A 186 6.88 -37.35 17.33
N ASP A 187 6.13 -38.31 16.79
CA ASP A 187 6.18 -38.64 15.37
C ASP A 187 5.92 -37.33 14.59
N ALA A 188 6.79 -37.01 13.63
CA ALA A 188 6.75 -35.75 12.90
C ALA A 188 5.35 -35.50 12.31
N LYS A 189 4.67 -36.58 11.86
CA LYS A 189 3.27 -36.58 11.41
C LYS A 189 2.32 -35.98 12.45
N SER A 190 2.45 -36.35 13.72
CA SER A 190 1.60 -35.86 14.81
C SER A 190 1.84 -34.38 15.14
N GLU A 191 3.09 -33.91 15.04
CA GLU A 191 3.41 -32.48 15.22
C GLU A 191 2.87 -31.65 14.04
N PHE A 192 3.03 -32.14 12.81
CA PHE A 192 2.50 -31.48 11.62
C PHE A 192 0.96 -31.42 11.61
N LEU A 193 0.27 -32.50 12.03
CA LEU A 193 -1.19 -32.49 12.22
C LEU A 193 -1.65 -31.41 13.22
N ARG A 194 -0.85 -31.14 14.26
CA ARG A 194 -1.10 -30.06 15.22
C ARG A 194 -0.87 -28.68 14.61
N VAL A 195 0.15 -28.52 13.76
CA VAL A 195 0.37 -27.27 12.99
C VAL A 195 -0.79 -27.00 12.05
N LEU A 196 -1.28 -28.01 11.32
CA LEU A 196 -2.47 -27.90 10.46
C LEU A 196 -3.70 -27.47 11.27
N GLN A 197 -3.96 -28.10 12.42
CA GLN A 197 -5.08 -27.72 13.30
C GLN A 197 -4.98 -26.29 13.86
N LEU A 198 -3.77 -25.82 14.19
CA LEU A 198 -3.54 -24.47 14.69
C LEU A 198 -3.54 -23.39 13.60
N SER A 199 -3.29 -23.78 12.34
CA SER A 199 -3.28 -22.85 11.19
C SER A 199 -4.67 -22.29 10.85
N GLY A 200 -5.75 -22.95 11.28
CA GLY A 200 -7.13 -22.47 11.12
C GLY A 200 -7.58 -22.37 9.67
N LEU A 201 -7.04 -23.21 8.79
CA LEU A 201 -7.38 -23.24 7.36
C LEU A 201 -8.86 -23.56 7.14
N ASP A 202 -9.46 -22.84 6.19
CA ASP A 202 -10.78 -23.14 5.63
C ASP A 202 -10.60 -23.70 4.20
N SER A 203 -11.37 -24.72 3.82
CA SER A 203 -11.11 -25.53 2.62
C SER A 203 -11.16 -24.73 1.31
N ASP A 204 -12.03 -23.73 1.24
CA ASP A 204 -12.16 -22.80 0.10
C ASP A 204 -11.00 -21.76 0.00
N SER A 205 -10.00 -21.78 0.88
CA SER A 205 -9.06 -20.65 1.08
C SER A 205 -7.55 -20.94 1.00
N MET A 206 -7.13 -22.20 0.93
CA MET A 206 -5.70 -22.54 0.98
C MET A 206 -4.97 -22.15 -0.31
N THR A 207 -4.08 -21.17 -0.23
CA THR A 207 -3.27 -20.71 -1.37
C THR A 207 -2.03 -21.60 -1.58
N ASP A 208 -1.54 -21.67 -2.82
CA ASP A 208 -0.32 -22.43 -3.17
C ASP A 208 0.88 -21.99 -2.30
N ASP A 209 1.06 -20.69 -2.06
CA ASP A 209 2.11 -20.16 -1.17
C ASP A 209 1.97 -20.65 0.29
N GLN A 210 0.74 -20.87 0.78
CA GLN A 210 0.49 -21.45 2.12
C GLN A 210 0.71 -22.96 2.16
N ARG A 211 0.39 -23.66 1.05
CA ARG A 211 0.67 -25.08 0.87
C ARG A 211 2.17 -25.33 0.89
N ASP A 212 2.93 -24.58 0.08
CA ASP A 212 4.38 -24.61 0.06
C ASP A 212 4.96 -24.29 1.44
N ALA A 213 4.46 -23.26 2.13
CA ALA A 213 4.94 -22.91 3.47
C ALA A 213 4.72 -24.04 4.50
N LEU A 214 3.58 -24.75 4.44
CA LEU A 214 3.29 -25.87 5.33
C LEU A 214 4.10 -27.13 4.99
N ILE A 215 4.29 -27.44 3.72
CA ILE A 215 5.18 -28.54 3.27
C ILE A 215 6.62 -28.25 3.73
N ASN A 216 7.12 -27.02 3.56
CA ASN A 216 8.43 -26.63 4.07
C ASN A 216 8.52 -26.76 5.61
N ILE A 217 7.45 -26.50 6.37
CA ILE A 217 7.44 -26.73 7.82
C ILE A 217 7.48 -28.23 8.15
N ALA A 218 6.76 -29.07 7.40
CA ALA A 218 6.79 -30.52 7.52
C ALA A 218 8.19 -31.11 7.24
N GLU A 219 8.82 -30.70 6.14
CA GLU A 219 10.19 -31.10 5.76
C GLU A 219 11.21 -30.74 6.85
N ASN A 220 11.13 -29.52 7.40
CA ASN A 220 12.01 -29.08 8.49
C ASN A 220 11.79 -29.87 9.80
N SER A 221 10.61 -30.46 9.98
CA SER A 221 10.28 -31.39 11.07
C SER A 221 10.63 -32.86 10.75
N GLY A 222 11.15 -33.15 9.55
CA GLY A 222 11.60 -34.49 9.14
C GLY A 222 10.53 -35.38 8.49
N LEU A 223 9.39 -34.83 8.04
CA LEU A 223 8.48 -35.54 7.13
C LEU A 223 9.05 -35.62 5.70
N ASP A 224 8.63 -36.65 4.97
CA ASP A 224 8.76 -36.67 3.51
C ASP A 224 7.75 -35.69 2.88
N PRO A 225 8.11 -34.96 1.80
CA PRO A 225 7.20 -33.98 1.18
C PRO A 225 5.89 -34.61 0.69
N GLY A 226 5.92 -35.84 0.16
CA GLY A 226 4.71 -36.54 -0.31
C GLY A 226 3.79 -36.96 0.83
N ASP A 227 4.37 -37.45 1.94
CA ASP A 227 3.63 -37.73 3.17
C ASP A 227 2.98 -36.44 3.73
N ALA A 228 3.64 -35.29 3.59
CA ALA A 228 3.10 -33.99 4.03
C ALA A 228 1.96 -33.49 3.12
N GLU A 229 2.06 -33.68 1.80
CA GLU A 229 0.98 -33.39 0.85
C GLU A 229 -0.27 -34.23 1.13
N ASP A 230 -0.12 -35.55 1.29
CA ASP A 230 -1.24 -36.46 1.61
C ASP A 230 -1.94 -36.07 2.93
N MET A 231 -1.19 -35.66 3.94
CA MET A 231 -1.73 -35.22 5.24
C MET A 231 -2.44 -33.87 5.19
N VAL A 232 -2.00 -32.94 4.32
CA VAL A 232 -2.72 -31.68 4.06
C VAL A 232 -4.06 -31.97 3.42
N ASP A 233 -4.09 -32.83 2.40
CA ASP A 233 -5.32 -33.13 1.66
C ASP A 233 -6.32 -33.94 2.51
N GLU A 234 -5.87 -34.91 3.31
CA GLU A 234 -6.73 -35.63 4.27
C GLU A 234 -7.35 -34.67 5.31
N TYR A 235 -6.60 -33.68 5.78
CA TYR A 235 -7.07 -32.66 6.73
C TYR A 235 -8.11 -31.71 6.10
N LEU A 236 -7.90 -31.26 4.86
CA LEU A 236 -8.87 -30.44 4.12
C LEU A 236 -10.17 -31.23 3.85
N GLU A 237 -10.06 -32.48 3.42
CA GLU A 237 -11.24 -33.35 3.27
C GLU A 237 -11.96 -33.60 4.61
N GLU A 238 -11.25 -33.69 5.74
CA GLU A 238 -11.88 -33.76 7.06
C GLU A 238 -12.65 -32.50 7.43
N ILE A 239 -12.13 -31.31 7.10
CA ILE A 239 -12.83 -30.04 7.28
C ILE A 239 -14.11 -30.04 6.45
N ASP A 240 -14.04 -30.36 5.16
CA ASP A 240 -15.22 -30.46 4.28
C ASP A 240 -16.24 -31.47 4.80
N ARG A 241 -15.79 -32.68 5.22
CA ARG A 241 -16.67 -33.69 5.82
C ARG A 241 -17.37 -33.16 7.08
N LYS A 242 -16.68 -32.39 7.93
CA LYS A 242 -17.25 -31.79 9.15
C LYS A 242 -18.23 -30.66 8.82
N GLN A 243 -17.88 -29.74 7.91
CA GLN A 243 -18.77 -28.68 7.44
C GLN A 243 -20.04 -29.23 6.78
N ILE A 244 -19.92 -30.23 5.90
CA ILE A 244 -21.06 -30.93 5.27
C ILE A 244 -21.92 -31.63 6.33
N ALA A 245 -21.33 -32.23 7.37
CA ALA A 245 -22.08 -32.85 8.46
C ALA A 245 -22.86 -31.84 9.31
N GLU A 246 -22.32 -30.65 9.56
CA GLU A 246 -23.05 -29.56 10.23
C GLU A 246 -24.21 -29.03 9.37
N ILE A 247 -23.97 -28.80 8.07
CA ILE A 247 -25.02 -28.41 7.11
C ILE A 247 -26.14 -29.47 7.06
N THR A 248 -25.79 -30.76 7.14
CA THR A 248 -26.74 -31.87 7.10
C THR A 248 -27.53 -32.04 8.40
N LYS A 249 -26.97 -31.67 9.57
CA LYS A 249 -27.73 -31.58 10.83
C LYS A 249 -28.81 -30.48 10.80
N GLY A 250 -28.65 -29.46 9.96
CA GLY A 250 -29.55 -28.30 9.89
C GLY A 250 -30.83 -28.47 9.06
N LYS A 251 -31.02 -29.58 8.31
CA LYS A 251 -32.17 -29.75 7.41
C LYS A 251 -32.78 -31.16 7.47
N GLY A 252 -34.06 -31.22 7.86
CA GLY A 252 -34.86 -32.44 7.81
C GLY A 252 -35.07 -32.96 6.37
N LYS A 253 -34.97 -34.28 6.21
CA LYS A 253 -35.28 -35.05 4.97
C LYS A 253 -36.79 -34.94 4.63
N PRO A 254 -37.21 -35.09 3.36
CA PRO A 254 -37.35 -36.45 2.78
C PRO A 254 -36.94 -36.55 1.27
N THR A 255 -36.16 -37.57 0.85
CA THR A 255 -36.52 -38.70 -0.06
C THR A 255 -37.09 -38.31 -1.45
N ALA A 256 -36.77 -38.91 -2.61
CA ALA A 256 -35.77 -39.88 -3.12
C ALA A 256 -35.85 -39.81 -4.69
N ALA A 257 -35.16 -40.57 -5.56
CA ALA A 257 -34.27 -41.74 -5.49
C ALA A 257 -33.23 -41.71 -6.67
N VAL A 258 -32.66 -42.85 -7.07
CA VAL A 258 -31.72 -43.01 -8.21
C VAL A 258 -32.29 -44.02 -9.24
N GLY A 259 -32.01 -43.84 -10.54
CA GLY A 259 -32.29 -44.86 -11.58
C GLY A 259 -31.92 -44.43 -13.01
N PRO A 260 -30.97 -45.10 -13.70
CA PRO A 260 -30.48 -44.69 -15.04
C PRO A 260 -31.03 -45.53 -16.21
N ASN A 261 -31.03 -44.96 -17.44
CA ASN A 261 -30.53 -45.57 -18.70
C ASN A 261 -31.12 -44.92 -19.97
N GLY A 262 -30.35 -45.01 -21.08
CA GLY A 262 -30.93 -45.42 -22.38
C GLY A 262 -31.22 -44.35 -23.44
N THR A 263 -30.17 -43.97 -24.19
CA THR A 263 -30.16 -43.77 -25.67
C THR A 263 -31.47 -43.48 -26.42
N SER A 264 -31.52 -42.34 -27.14
CA SER A 264 -31.57 -42.37 -28.62
C SER A 264 -31.24 -41.00 -29.24
N ALA A 265 -30.64 -40.99 -30.42
CA ALA A 265 -30.21 -39.77 -31.12
C ALA A 265 -31.07 -39.48 -32.36
N VAL A 266 -31.65 -38.27 -32.47
CA VAL A 266 -32.22 -37.76 -33.73
C VAL A 266 -32.00 -36.25 -33.91
N LYS A 267 -31.06 -35.93 -34.81
CA LYS A 267 -30.97 -34.77 -35.73
C LYS A 267 -31.05 -33.32 -35.21
N ALA A 268 -30.13 -32.51 -35.74
CA ALA A 268 -30.01 -31.08 -35.48
C ALA A 268 -31.12 -30.23 -36.15
N ALA A 269 -31.61 -29.22 -35.42
CA ALA A 269 -32.31 -28.07 -35.98
C ALA A 269 -32.02 -26.80 -35.17
N LYS A 270 -31.47 -25.78 -35.86
CA LYS A 270 -31.30 -24.35 -35.50
C LYS A 270 -31.78 -23.91 -34.10
N VAL A 271 -30.83 -23.62 -33.20
CA VAL A 271 -31.10 -22.90 -31.94
C VAL A 271 -31.42 -21.42 -32.24
N LYS A 272 -32.65 -20.99 -31.98
CA LYS A 272 -32.95 -19.61 -31.59
C LYS A 272 -32.70 -19.52 -30.09
N VAL A 273 -31.81 -18.63 -29.67
CA VAL A 273 -31.72 -18.26 -28.25
C VAL A 273 -32.95 -17.45 -27.90
N VAL A 274 -33.79 -17.99 -27.01
CA VAL A 274 -34.87 -17.26 -26.35
C VAL A 274 -34.46 -17.21 -24.89
N ASP A 275 -34.27 -16.00 -24.35
CA ASP A 275 -34.05 -15.82 -22.92
C ASP A 275 -35.29 -16.30 -22.15
N GLU A 276 -35.12 -17.27 -21.26
CA GLU A 276 -36.10 -17.57 -20.22
C GLU A 276 -35.58 -17.02 -18.88
N PRO A 277 -36.37 -16.22 -18.14
CA PRO A 277 -35.84 -15.39 -17.06
C PRO A 277 -35.60 -16.19 -15.78
N VAL A 278 -34.43 -15.95 -15.16
CA VAL A 278 -34.12 -16.43 -13.81
C VAL A 278 -35.13 -15.85 -12.80
N PRO A 279 -35.63 -16.63 -11.82
CA PRO A 279 -36.68 -16.16 -10.91
C PRO A 279 -36.27 -14.93 -10.10
N ALA A 280 -37.15 -13.92 -10.07
CA ALA A 280 -36.90 -12.68 -9.37
C ALA A 280 -36.95 -12.85 -7.85
N THR A 281 -35.78 -12.98 -7.21
CA THR A 281 -35.63 -12.60 -5.80
C THR A 281 -36.02 -11.13 -5.65
N SER A 282 -36.76 -10.77 -4.61
CA SER A 282 -37.43 -9.46 -4.47
C SER A 282 -36.47 -8.26 -4.54
N ALA A 283 -36.29 -7.71 -5.74
CA ALA A 283 -35.48 -6.53 -5.96
C ALA A 283 -36.13 -5.31 -5.31
N ARG A 284 -35.43 -4.67 -4.36
CA ARG A 284 -35.76 -3.30 -3.95
C ARG A 284 -35.74 -2.42 -5.22
N PRO A 285 -36.72 -1.52 -5.44
CA PRO A 285 -36.74 -0.69 -6.63
C PRO A 285 -35.46 0.14 -6.74
N VAL A 286 -34.72 -0.05 -7.84
CA VAL A 286 -33.50 0.71 -8.14
C VAL A 286 -33.90 2.17 -8.31
N LEU A 287 -33.40 3.02 -7.42
CA LEU A 287 -33.66 4.45 -7.47
C LEU A 287 -32.99 5.06 -8.71
N SER A 288 -33.67 5.97 -9.39
CA SER A 288 -33.03 6.74 -10.45
C SER A 288 -31.91 7.64 -9.88
N PRO A 289 -30.89 8.03 -10.66
CA PRO A 289 -29.84 8.92 -10.19
C PRO A 289 -30.35 10.24 -9.58
N GLN A 290 -31.51 10.73 -10.03
CA GLN A 290 -32.18 11.90 -9.45
C GLN A 290 -32.81 11.61 -8.08
N GLN A 291 -33.41 10.42 -7.91
CA GLN A 291 -33.95 9.97 -6.63
C GLN A 291 -32.84 9.68 -5.62
N GLU A 292 -31.72 9.09 -6.05
CA GLU A 292 -30.55 8.90 -5.20
C GLU A 292 -29.97 10.23 -4.72
N ARG A 293 -29.76 11.21 -5.62
CA ARG A 293 -29.32 12.58 -5.25
C ARG A 293 -30.26 13.29 -4.29
N LYS A 294 -31.57 13.00 -4.33
CA LYS A 294 -32.56 13.54 -3.39
C LYS A 294 -32.51 12.85 -2.02
N ARG A 295 -32.23 11.54 -1.98
CA ARG A 295 -32.16 10.73 -0.75
C ARG A 295 -30.81 10.88 -0.03
N TYR A 296 -29.73 11.04 -0.78
CA TYR A 296 -28.35 11.04 -0.32
C TYR A 296 -27.68 12.38 -0.72
N PRO A 297 -27.99 13.48 -0.02
CA PRO A 297 -27.44 14.80 -0.34
C PRO A 297 -25.93 14.84 -0.09
N ASN A 298 -25.23 15.65 -0.89
CA ASN A 298 -23.82 15.97 -0.68
C ASN A 298 -23.61 16.54 0.74
N PHE A 299 -22.48 16.22 1.37
CA PHE A 299 -22.15 16.70 2.71
C PHE A 299 -20.72 17.24 2.78
N SER A 300 -20.36 17.90 3.89
CA SER A 300 -18.97 18.24 4.19
C SER A 300 -18.53 17.45 5.42
N ASN A 301 -17.33 16.87 5.36
CA ASN A 301 -16.76 16.11 6.47
C ASN A 301 -16.22 17.05 7.57
N SER A 302 -15.76 16.49 8.70
CA SER A 302 -15.25 17.24 9.86
C SER A 302 -13.95 18.01 9.62
N LEU A 303 -13.34 17.85 8.43
CA LEU A 303 -12.17 18.61 7.97
C LEU A 303 -12.55 19.77 7.02
N GLY A 304 -13.84 19.92 6.68
CA GLY A 304 -14.33 20.87 5.67
C GLY A 304 -14.27 20.34 4.23
N GLY A 305 -13.86 19.09 4.02
CA GLY A 305 -13.82 18.45 2.71
C GLY A 305 -15.22 18.14 2.18
N GLN A 306 -15.52 18.61 0.97
CA GLN A 306 -16.80 18.36 0.30
C GLN A 306 -16.87 16.94 -0.27
N MET A 307 -17.88 16.18 0.13
CA MET A 307 -18.18 14.82 -0.29
C MET A 307 -19.41 14.82 -1.19
N LEU A 308 -19.23 14.48 -2.47
CA LEU A 308 -20.26 14.54 -3.51
C LEU A 308 -20.78 13.14 -3.83
N LEU A 309 -22.11 12.99 -3.96
CA LEU A 309 -22.71 11.71 -4.34
C LEU A 309 -22.41 11.38 -5.81
N ILE A 310 -21.84 10.19 -6.01
CA ILE A 310 -21.82 9.45 -7.27
C ILE A 310 -23.00 8.46 -7.24
N PRO A 311 -24.05 8.65 -8.05
CA PRO A 311 -25.17 7.73 -8.13
C PRO A 311 -24.75 6.38 -8.74
N SER A 312 -25.50 5.34 -8.40
CA SER A 312 -25.33 4.02 -9.03
C SER A 312 -25.58 4.07 -10.54
N GLY A 313 -24.88 3.22 -11.30
CA GLY A 313 -25.00 3.19 -12.76
C GLY A 313 -24.09 2.16 -13.43
N GLU A 314 -24.21 2.05 -14.75
CA GLU A 314 -23.31 1.24 -15.59
C GLU A 314 -22.44 2.13 -16.48
N PHE A 315 -21.17 1.77 -16.64
CA PHE A 315 -20.26 2.42 -17.57
C PHE A 315 -19.35 1.41 -18.27
N ILE A 316 -18.59 1.89 -19.26
CA ILE A 316 -17.54 1.12 -19.92
C ILE A 316 -16.20 1.50 -19.28
N MET A 317 -15.62 0.59 -18.51
CA MET A 317 -14.28 0.72 -17.93
C MET A 317 -13.22 0.41 -18.99
N GLY A 318 -12.08 1.09 -18.94
CA GLY A 318 -10.99 0.94 -19.89
C GLY A 318 -11.15 1.76 -21.17
N ASN A 319 -10.14 1.72 -22.02
CA ASN A 319 -9.97 2.65 -23.14
C ASN A 319 -10.55 2.08 -24.46
N PRO A 320 -11.60 2.70 -25.04
CA PRO A 320 -12.19 2.27 -26.29
C PRO A 320 -11.53 2.89 -27.53
N PHE A 321 -10.56 3.80 -27.36
CA PHE A 321 -9.98 4.55 -28.46
C PHE A 321 -8.86 3.77 -29.19
N PRO A 322 -8.66 4.00 -30.49
CA PRO A 322 -7.53 3.41 -31.22
C PRO A 322 -6.19 3.78 -30.60
N LYS A 323 -5.24 2.83 -30.59
CA LYS A 323 -3.90 2.96 -29.98
C LYS A 323 -3.92 3.19 -28.45
N ALA A 324 -4.97 2.73 -27.77
CA ALA A 324 -4.97 2.62 -26.31
C ALA A 324 -3.75 1.83 -25.78
N PRO A 325 -3.12 2.25 -24.66
CA PRO A 325 -2.07 1.47 -24.01
C PRO A 325 -2.58 0.08 -23.58
N PRO A 326 -1.76 -1.00 -23.69
CA PRO A 326 -2.21 -2.36 -23.39
C PRO A 326 -2.82 -2.52 -21.99
N ASN A 327 -2.26 -1.85 -20.98
CA ASN A 327 -2.76 -1.87 -19.61
C ASN A 327 -4.12 -1.20 -19.41
N GLU A 328 -4.57 -0.37 -20.37
CA GLU A 328 -5.91 0.25 -20.39
C GLU A 328 -6.94 -0.57 -21.19
N THR A 329 -6.57 -1.75 -21.69
CA THR A 329 -7.39 -2.63 -22.54
C THR A 329 -7.45 -4.07 -22.01
N PRO A 330 -8.49 -4.87 -22.32
CA PRO A 330 -9.72 -4.51 -23.05
C PRO A 330 -10.61 -3.57 -22.26
N HIS A 331 -11.58 -2.94 -22.93
CA HIS A 331 -12.66 -2.22 -22.27
C HIS A 331 -13.86 -3.15 -22.04
N PHE A 332 -14.55 -3.00 -20.91
CA PHE A 332 -15.64 -3.90 -20.50
C PHE A 332 -16.70 -3.16 -19.67
N ARG A 333 -17.90 -3.74 -19.55
CA ARG A 333 -19.00 -3.11 -18.81
C ARG A 333 -18.87 -3.36 -17.31
N VAL A 334 -18.99 -2.29 -16.54
CA VAL A 334 -18.98 -2.32 -15.08
C VAL A 334 -20.24 -1.66 -14.54
N THR A 335 -20.86 -2.30 -13.54
CA THR A 335 -21.91 -1.70 -12.70
C THR A 335 -21.25 -1.17 -11.43
N ILE A 336 -21.55 0.07 -11.04
CA ILE A 336 -21.05 0.71 -9.83
C ILE A 336 -22.24 1.08 -8.93
N SER A 337 -22.18 0.70 -7.66
CA SER A 337 -23.10 1.11 -6.60
C SER A 337 -22.92 2.59 -6.22
N ARG A 338 -23.87 3.17 -5.49
CA ARG A 338 -23.77 4.58 -5.08
C ARG A 338 -22.73 4.76 -3.98
N PHE A 339 -21.93 5.82 -4.05
CA PHE A 339 -20.94 6.19 -3.03
C PHE A 339 -20.74 7.71 -3.00
N TYR A 340 -20.14 8.24 -1.93
CA TYR A 340 -19.65 9.62 -1.93
C TYR A 340 -18.16 9.63 -2.25
N ILE A 341 -17.69 10.59 -3.05
CA ILE A 341 -16.26 10.83 -3.27
C ILE A 341 -15.90 12.27 -2.89
N SER A 342 -14.68 12.52 -2.40
CA SER A 342 -14.23 13.88 -2.16
C SER A 342 -14.11 14.64 -3.49
N ARG A 343 -14.70 15.85 -3.54
CA ARG A 343 -14.69 16.73 -4.71
C ARG A 343 -13.29 16.97 -5.26
N PHE A 344 -12.32 17.01 -4.34
CA PHE A 344 -10.90 17.26 -4.56
C PHE A 344 -10.05 16.13 -3.97
N PRO A 345 -8.76 16.03 -4.34
CA PRO A 345 -7.75 15.34 -3.56
C PRO A 345 -7.71 15.81 -2.10
N ILE A 346 -7.18 14.97 -1.21
CA ILE A 346 -6.86 15.38 0.16
C ILE A 346 -5.77 16.45 0.12
N THR A 347 -5.96 17.54 0.86
CA THR A 347 -5.04 18.67 0.88
C THR A 347 -4.03 18.55 2.02
N ASN A 348 -2.95 19.33 1.96
CA ASN A 348 -1.99 19.46 3.05
C ASN A 348 -2.69 19.74 4.40
N ALA A 349 -3.62 20.70 4.45
CA ALA A 349 -4.34 21.02 5.69
C ALA A 349 -5.28 19.89 6.18
N HIS A 350 -5.92 19.15 5.27
CA HIS A 350 -6.71 17.97 5.66
C HIS A 350 -5.79 16.88 6.25
N TYR A 351 -4.64 16.61 5.62
CA TYR A 351 -3.72 15.57 6.05
C TYR A 351 -2.97 15.94 7.35
N GLU A 352 -2.64 17.21 7.55
CA GLU A 352 -2.01 17.70 8.78
C GLU A 352 -2.93 17.66 10.01
N ALA A 353 -4.24 17.56 9.82
CA ALA A 353 -5.17 17.26 10.91
C ALA A 353 -5.05 15.81 11.41
N PHE A 354 -4.45 14.91 10.62
CA PHE A 354 -4.12 13.52 10.95
C PHE A 354 -2.65 13.37 11.37
N ASP A 355 -1.70 13.87 10.57
CA ASP A 355 -0.26 13.88 10.85
C ASP A 355 0.29 15.32 10.82
N PRO A 356 0.33 16.04 11.95
CA PRO A 356 0.86 17.41 12.01
C PRO A 356 2.32 17.52 11.59
N LEU A 357 3.11 16.44 11.66
CA LEU A 357 4.51 16.43 11.24
C LEU A 357 4.65 16.47 9.72
N HIS A 358 3.59 16.12 8.96
CA HIS A 358 3.59 16.22 7.51
C HIS A 358 3.84 17.65 7.00
N LYS A 359 3.58 18.68 7.82
CA LYS A 359 3.87 20.08 7.48
C LYS A 359 5.33 20.34 7.09
N SER A 360 6.29 19.56 7.63
CA SER A 360 7.70 19.64 7.24
C SER A 360 8.06 18.87 5.97
N LYS A 361 7.15 18.03 5.47
CA LYS A 361 7.30 17.15 4.29
C LYS A 361 6.57 17.69 3.04
N ARG A 362 5.89 18.84 3.14
CA ARG A 362 5.23 19.49 2.00
C ARG A 362 6.20 19.67 0.83
N ALA A 363 5.69 19.56 -0.40
CA ALA A 363 6.44 19.99 -1.57
C ALA A 363 6.77 21.49 -1.50
N PRO A 364 7.92 21.95 -2.02
CA PRO A 364 8.33 23.35 -1.98
C PRO A 364 7.24 24.31 -2.50
N ALA A 365 7.14 25.49 -1.89
CA ALA A 365 6.13 26.51 -2.22
C ALA A 365 4.65 26.08 -2.12
N THR A 366 4.32 24.86 -1.67
CA THR A 366 2.92 24.42 -1.54
C THR A 366 2.25 24.90 -0.24
N GLY A 367 1.04 25.46 -0.40
CA GLY A 367 0.19 25.94 0.69
C GLY A 367 -0.87 24.94 1.16
N ASP A 368 -1.68 25.36 2.12
CA ASP A 368 -2.68 24.54 2.83
C ASP A 368 -3.72 23.87 1.92
N ARG A 369 -4.09 24.51 0.80
CA ARG A 369 -5.04 23.99 -0.19
C ARG A 369 -4.41 23.16 -1.31
N HIS A 370 -3.10 22.96 -1.34
CA HIS A 370 -2.49 22.07 -2.34
C HIS A 370 -2.78 20.62 -1.98
N PRO A 371 -2.88 19.71 -2.96
CA PRO A 371 -3.01 18.29 -2.70
C PRO A 371 -1.80 17.78 -1.90
N VAL A 372 -2.05 16.87 -0.94
CA VAL A 372 -1.00 16.21 -0.19
C VAL A 372 -0.23 15.25 -1.11
N VAL A 373 1.09 15.26 -1.01
CA VAL A 373 2.02 14.41 -1.76
C VAL A 373 3.08 13.83 -0.80
N TYR A 374 4.02 13.01 -1.27
CA TYR A 374 4.92 12.25 -0.39
C TYR A 374 4.18 11.36 0.63
N VAL A 375 3.01 10.84 0.24
CA VAL A 375 2.20 9.91 1.00
C VAL A 375 2.14 8.56 0.29
N SER A 376 2.36 7.47 1.02
CA SER A 376 2.23 6.12 0.46
C SER A 376 0.77 5.68 0.45
N SER A 377 0.46 4.63 -0.31
CA SER A 377 -0.89 4.03 -0.29
C SER A 377 -1.26 3.54 1.12
N LEU A 378 -0.29 3.07 1.90
CA LEU A 378 -0.47 2.62 3.27
C LEU A 378 -0.81 3.79 4.20
N ASP A 379 -0.19 4.96 4.01
CA ASP A 379 -0.46 6.14 4.82
C ASP A 379 -1.82 6.78 4.47
N ALA A 380 -2.19 6.74 3.19
CA ALA A 380 -3.53 7.13 2.74
C ALA A 380 -4.62 6.21 3.34
N VAL A 381 -4.37 4.90 3.47
CA VAL A 381 -5.27 3.97 4.19
C VAL A 381 -5.36 4.31 5.67
N LYS A 382 -4.26 4.61 6.36
CA LYS A 382 -4.28 5.05 7.78
C LYS A 382 -5.09 6.34 7.95
N PHE A 383 -4.94 7.32 7.05
CA PHE A 383 -5.75 8.54 7.04
C PHE A 383 -7.25 8.22 6.92
N CYS A 384 -7.63 7.30 6.01
CA CYS A 384 -9.02 6.88 5.85
C CYS A 384 -9.55 6.18 7.12
N GLN A 385 -8.77 5.30 7.74
CA GLN A 385 -9.13 4.63 8.99
C GLN A 385 -9.32 5.63 10.15
N TRP A 386 -8.39 6.57 10.32
CA TRP A 386 -8.48 7.63 11.32
C TRP A 386 -9.74 8.49 11.14
N LEU A 387 -10.02 8.93 9.91
CA LEU A 387 -11.21 9.72 9.62
C LEU A 387 -12.49 8.89 9.84
N SER A 388 -12.44 7.59 9.57
CA SER A 388 -13.54 6.67 9.82
C SER A 388 -13.87 6.54 11.30
N THR A 389 -12.86 6.34 12.15
CA THR A 389 -13.02 6.29 13.61
C THR A 389 -13.52 7.63 14.15
N ARG A 390 -13.00 8.75 13.64
CA ARG A 390 -13.38 10.11 14.06
C ARG A 390 -14.84 10.45 13.76
N GLU A 391 -15.36 10.05 12.59
CA GLU A 391 -16.70 10.42 12.14
C GLU A 391 -17.74 9.29 12.26
N ARG A 392 -17.34 8.08 12.65
CA ARG A 392 -18.18 6.87 12.67
C ARG A 392 -18.80 6.58 11.30
N ARG A 393 -18.04 6.82 10.23
CA ARG A 393 -18.40 6.60 8.83
C ARG A 393 -17.32 5.78 8.13
N LYS A 394 -17.67 4.97 7.14
CA LYS A 394 -16.68 4.12 6.46
C LYS A 394 -16.01 4.88 5.31
N TYR A 395 -14.87 5.50 5.60
CA TYR A 395 -13.99 6.11 4.61
C TYR A 395 -12.92 5.13 4.13
N ARG A 396 -12.58 5.19 2.85
CA ARG A 396 -11.51 4.40 2.21
C ARG A 396 -10.96 5.12 0.98
N LEU A 397 -9.89 4.58 0.42
CA LEU A 397 -9.50 4.90 -0.96
C LEU A 397 -10.61 4.47 -1.94
N PRO A 398 -10.81 5.20 -3.05
CA PRO A 398 -11.68 4.74 -4.13
C PRO A 398 -11.17 3.42 -4.69
N THR A 399 -12.07 2.56 -5.17
CA THR A 399 -11.64 1.50 -6.08
C THR A 399 -11.18 2.10 -7.41
N GLU A 400 -10.38 1.34 -8.14
CA GLU A 400 -9.94 1.72 -9.48
C GLU A 400 -11.12 2.02 -10.42
N ALA A 401 -12.21 1.25 -10.29
CA ALA A 401 -13.41 1.42 -11.09
C ALA A 401 -14.31 2.57 -10.60
N GLU A 402 -14.42 2.77 -9.28
CA GLU A 402 -15.07 3.96 -8.70
C GLU A 402 -14.40 5.25 -9.15
N TRP A 403 -13.06 5.28 -9.14
CA TRP A 403 -12.27 6.41 -9.62
C TRP A 403 -12.53 6.68 -11.10
N GLU A 404 -12.45 5.64 -11.96
CA GLU A 404 -12.68 5.81 -13.39
C GLU A 404 -14.12 6.26 -13.68
N TYR A 405 -15.11 5.69 -12.98
CA TYR A 405 -16.49 6.10 -13.11
C TYR A 405 -16.70 7.55 -12.67
N ALA A 406 -16.13 7.96 -11.54
CA ALA A 406 -16.20 9.34 -11.04
C ALA A 406 -15.59 10.35 -12.03
N ALA A 407 -14.54 9.97 -12.76
CA ALA A 407 -13.90 10.78 -13.80
C ALA A 407 -14.71 10.81 -15.11
N LYS A 408 -15.18 9.65 -15.56
CA LYS A 408 -15.68 9.40 -16.93
C LYS A 408 -17.19 9.50 -17.07
N GLY A 409 -17.95 9.21 -16.01
CA GLY A 409 -19.39 9.01 -16.12
C GLY A 409 -19.75 7.89 -17.12
N THR A 410 -20.88 8.06 -17.81
CA THR A 410 -21.52 7.00 -18.62
C THR A 410 -21.42 7.21 -20.14
N ASP A 411 -20.89 8.34 -20.61
CA ASP A 411 -20.92 8.75 -22.02
C ASP A 411 -19.63 8.44 -22.81
N GLY A 412 -18.67 7.75 -22.20
CA GLY A 412 -17.45 7.30 -22.87
C GLY A 412 -16.45 8.41 -23.20
N ARG A 413 -16.51 9.55 -22.49
CA ARG A 413 -15.53 10.64 -22.63
C ARG A 413 -14.08 10.20 -22.39
N ARG A 414 -13.15 10.92 -23.01
CA ARG A 414 -11.69 10.74 -22.87
C ARG A 414 -11.11 11.44 -21.65
N TYR A 415 -11.57 12.65 -21.36
CA TYR A 415 -11.16 13.48 -20.23
C TYR A 415 -12.38 13.79 -19.35
N PRO A 416 -12.21 14.17 -18.06
CA PRO A 416 -13.35 14.47 -17.19
C PRO A 416 -14.30 15.52 -17.75
N TRP A 417 -13.77 16.55 -18.42
CA TRP A 417 -14.54 17.61 -19.10
C TRP A 417 -15.11 17.23 -20.48
N GLY A 418 -14.86 16.01 -21.00
CA GLY A 418 -15.36 15.55 -22.29
C GLY A 418 -14.28 15.08 -23.27
N ASN A 419 -14.48 15.35 -24.56
CA ASN A 419 -13.63 14.87 -25.66
C ASN A 419 -12.79 15.96 -26.36
N PHE A 420 -12.74 17.17 -25.78
CA PHE A 420 -11.99 18.31 -26.33
C PHE A 420 -10.55 18.32 -25.80
N ASP A 421 -9.60 18.66 -26.68
CA ASP A 421 -8.17 18.76 -26.35
C ASP A 421 -7.69 20.22 -26.15
N LYS A 422 -6.49 20.35 -25.57
CA LYS A 422 -5.63 21.55 -25.56
C LYS A 422 -6.24 22.84 -24.99
N ARG A 423 -6.47 22.88 -23.69
CA ARG A 423 -6.59 24.15 -22.95
C ARG A 423 -5.96 24.04 -21.55
N GLY A 424 -5.25 25.09 -21.13
CA GLY A 424 -4.65 25.18 -19.78
C GLY A 424 -5.65 25.47 -18.67
N ASP A 425 -6.86 25.94 -18.99
CA ASP A 425 -7.89 26.28 -18.00
C ASP A 425 -8.76 25.07 -17.55
N LEU A 426 -8.32 23.84 -17.89
CA LEU A 426 -9.05 22.59 -17.63
C LEU A 426 -8.31 21.63 -16.69
N ALA A 427 -6.99 21.74 -16.55
CA ALA A 427 -6.17 20.86 -15.70
C ALA A 427 -4.79 21.49 -15.49
N ASN A 428 -4.14 21.14 -14.37
CA ASN A 428 -2.71 21.38 -14.18
C ASN A 428 -1.89 20.20 -14.73
N PHE A 429 -0.92 20.48 -15.60
CA PHE A 429 -0.06 19.46 -16.21
C PHE A 429 1.28 20.03 -16.68
N ALA A 430 2.14 19.22 -17.33
CA ALA A 430 3.42 19.71 -17.82
C ALA A 430 3.22 20.74 -18.97
N ASP A 431 3.27 22.02 -18.62
CA ASP A 431 3.03 23.18 -19.48
C ASP A 431 4.28 24.11 -19.53
N LYS A 432 4.15 25.33 -20.05
CA LYS A 432 5.27 26.28 -20.14
C LYS A 432 5.95 26.60 -18.79
N ASN A 433 5.23 26.53 -17.66
CA ASN A 433 5.72 26.87 -16.32
C ASN A 433 6.63 25.75 -15.77
N THR A 434 6.45 24.52 -16.25
CA THR A 434 7.27 23.38 -15.87
C THR A 434 8.56 23.27 -16.70
N SER A 435 9.61 22.67 -16.14
CA SER A 435 10.92 22.53 -16.81
C SER A 435 11.12 21.19 -17.56
N PHE A 436 10.05 20.42 -17.81
CA PHE A 436 10.18 19.12 -18.47
C PHE A 436 10.41 19.25 -19.98
N ALA A 437 11.09 18.25 -20.56
CA ALA A 437 11.37 18.20 -21.99
C ALA A 437 10.11 17.93 -22.84
N TRP A 438 9.03 17.45 -22.21
CA TRP A 438 7.74 17.15 -22.84
C TRP A 438 6.63 18.15 -22.51
N SER A 439 6.98 19.25 -21.85
CA SER A 439 6.03 20.29 -21.47
C SER A 439 5.42 20.99 -22.70
N ASP A 440 4.11 21.24 -22.68
CA ASP A 440 3.46 22.04 -23.72
C ASP A 440 3.77 23.52 -23.54
N ARG A 441 4.73 24.03 -24.31
CA ARG A 441 5.17 25.43 -24.26
C ARG A 441 4.16 26.43 -24.82
N GLN A 442 3.06 25.97 -25.42
CA GLN A 442 1.98 26.84 -25.92
C GLN A 442 0.88 27.08 -24.88
N ILE A 443 0.89 26.33 -23.77
CA ILE A 443 -0.14 26.37 -22.73
C ILE A 443 0.44 26.97 -21.44
N ASP A 444 -0.43 27.67 -20.72
CA ASP A 444 -0.19 28.29 -19.41
C ASP A 444 -1.38 27.94 -18.51
N ASP A 445 -1.15 27.09 -17.50
CA ASP A 445 -2.10 26.81 -16.42
C ASP A 445 -1.84 27.68 -15.16
N GLY A 446 -0.70 28.36 -15.13
CA GLY A 446 -0.26 29.26 -14.06
C GLY A 446 0.58 28.63 -12.94
N TYR A 447 0.92 27.33 -13.02
CA TYR A 447 1.55 26.59 -11.92
C TYR A 447 2.80 25.81 -12.37
N ALA A 448 3.93 26.02 -11.69
CA ALA A 448 5.17 25.28 -11.95
C ALA A 448 5.24 23.91 -11.24
N GLU A 449 4.35 23.68 -10.26
CA GLU A 449 4.16 22.43 -9.52
C GLU A 449 2.64 22.15 -9.39
N SER A 450 2.20 21.39 -8.38
CA SER A 450 0.77 21.21 -8.08
C SER A 450 0.04 22.54 -7.87
N ALA A 451 -1.25 22.56 -8.15
CA ALA A 451 -2.12 23.72 -7.93
C ALA A 451 -2.92 23.57 -6.63
N PRO A 452 -3.35 24.68 -6.00
CA PRO A 452 -4.44 24.66 -5.03
C PRO A 452 -5.66 23.93 -5.60
N VAL A 453 -6.28 23.04 -4.83
CA VAL A 453 -7.49 22.35 -5.28
C VAL A 453 -8.60 23.35 -5.63
N GLY A 454 -9.36 23.03 -6.68
CA GLY A 454 -10.41 23.90 -7.21
C GLY A 454 -9.95 25.08 -8.05
N SER A 455 -8.69 25.08 -8.53
CA SER A 455 -8.22 26.04 -9.53
C SER A 455 -8.78 25.78 -10.94
N PHE A 456 -9.27 24.56 -11.24
CA PHE A 456 -9.76 24.16 -12.57
C PHE A 456 -11.22 23.70 -12.57
N PRO A 457 -12.20 24.56 -12.18
CA PRO A 457 -13.61 24.17 -12.09
C PRO A 457 -14.24 23.81 -13.45
N ARG A 458 -13.62 24.24 -14.55
CA ARG A 458 -14.01 23.85 -15.92
C ARG A 458 -13.53 22.45 -16.31
N GLY A 459 -12.55 21.92 -15.58
CA GLY A 459 -12.03 20.56 -15.70
C GLY A 459 -12.88 19.49 -15.01
N ALA A 460 -13.97 19.89 -14.32
CA ALA A 460 -14.79 18.98 -13.55
C ALA A 460 -15.38 17.82 -14.38
N SER A 461 -15.47 16.66 -13.74
CA SER A 461 -16.15 15.47 -14.26
C SER A 461 -17.66 15.71 -14.43
N PRO A 462 -18.42 14.83 -15.13
CA PRO A 462 -19.86 14.99 -15.27
C PRO A 462 -20.63 14.90 -13.94
N PHE A 463 -19.97 14.45 -12.87
CA PHE A 463 -20.52 14.40 -11.52
C PHE A 463 -20.08 15.58 -10.63
N GLY A 464 -19.34 16.55 -11.19
CA GLY A 464 -18.83 17.72 -10.48
C GLY A 464 -17.56 17.46 -9.66
N ILE A 465 -16.84 16.36 -9.95
CA ILE A 465 -15.59 16.03 -9.26
C ILE A 465 -14.43 16.70 -9.99
N GLU A 466 -13.62 17.48 -9.27
CA GLU A 466 -12.52 18.27 -9.82
C GLU A 466 -11.17 17.60 -9.60
N ASP A 467 -10.16 18.09 -10.34
CA ASP A 467 -8.79 17.59 -10.33
C ASP A 467 -8.68 16.07 -10.62
N MET A 468 -9.67 15.46 -11.29
CA MET A 468 -9.66 14.06 -11.76
C MET A 468 -8.71 13.81 -12.95
N ALA A 469 -7.96 14.83 -13.36
CA ALA A 469 -7.05 14.83 -14.49
C ALA A 469 -5.96 15.88 -14.22
N GLY A 470 -4.72 15.43 -14.07
CA GLY A 470 -3.60 16.30 -13.72
C GLY A 470 -3.56 16.64 -12.22
N ASN A 471 -2.86 17.74 -11.88
CA ASN A 471 -2.52 18.13 -10.51
C ASN A 471 -1.66 17.06 -9.79
N VAL A 472 -2.24 15.97 -9.26
CA VAL A 472 -1.49 14.84 -8.68
C VAL A 472 -2.08 13.51 -9.14
N TRP A 473 -1.21 12.50 -9.26
CA TRP A 473 -1.66 11.11 -9.33
C TRP A 473 -2.35 10.74 -8.03
N GLU A 474 -3.28 9.79 -8.08
CA GLU A 474 -4.05 9.40 -6.91
C GLU A 474 -4.07 7.90 -6.69
N TRP A 475 -3.70 7.46 -5.49
CA TRP A 475 -3.82 6.06 -5.07
C TRP A 475 -5.27 5.56 -5.08
N CYS A 476 -5.47 4.35 -5.62
CA CYS A 476 -6.70 3.56 -5.46
C CYS A 476 -6.46 2.41 -4.47
N SER A 477 -7.55 1.77 -4.00
CA SER A 477 -7.46 0.60 -3.11
C SER A 477 -6.82 -0.62 -3.78
N ASP A 478 -6.88 -0.72 -5.10
CA ASP A 478 -6.73 -1.96 -5.84
C ASP A 478 -5.25 -2.35 -6.01
N PHE A 479 -4.97 -3.64 -5.87
CA PHE A 479 -3.75 -4.20 -6.42
C PHE A 479 -3.83 -4.23 -7.96
N PHE A 480 -2.71 -4.02 -8.63
CA PHE A 480 -2.68 -3.92 -10.09
C PHE A 480 -2.88 -5.28 -10.76
N GLU A 481 -4.01 -5.45 -11.46
CA GLU A 481 -4.18 -6.48 -12.50
C GLU A 481 -4.27 -5.91 -13.91
N GLN A 482 -3.86 -6.72 -14.90
CA GLN A 482 -4.29 -6.51 -16.29
C GLN A 482 -5.81 -6.68 -16.38
N TYR A 483 -6.44 -5.88 -17.22
CA TYR A 483 -7.88 -5.99 -17.44
C TYR A 483 -8.25 -7.33 -18.07
N LYS A 484 -9.34 -7.92 -17.58
CA LYS A 484 -9.92 -9.17 -18.07
C LYS A 484 -11.35 -8.88 -18.54
N PRO A 485 -11.77 -9.35 -19.72
CA PRO A 485 -13.10 -9.05 -20.25
C PRO A 485 -14.17 -9.79 -19.46
N ALA A 486 -14.85 -9.08 -18.56
CA ALA A 486 -15.96 -9.61 -17.77
C ALA A 486 -16.95 -8.47 -17.47
N ARG A 487 -18.25 -8.78 -17.34
CA ARG A 487 -19.19 -7.85 -16.68
C ARG A 487 -18.97 -8.01 -15.18
N LYS A 488 -18.52 -6.95 -14.50
CA LYS A 488 -18.31 -6.94 -13.05
C LYS A 488 -19.24 -5.91 -12.40
N ALA A 489 -19.77 -6.23 -11.21
CA ALA A 489 -20.44 -5.27 -10.34
C ALA A 489 -19.48 -4.93 -9.19
N ASP A 490 -19.33 -3.64 -8.88
CA ASP A 490 -18.39 -3.11 -7.87
C ASP A 490 -17.02 -3.82 -7.87
N PRO A 491 -16.32 -3.86 -9.02
CA PRO A 491 -15.09 -4.61 -9.14
C PRO A 491 -13.99 -4.04 -8.24
N HIS A 492 -13.36 -4.97 -7.54
CA HIS A 492 -12.07 -4.80 -6.91
C HIS A 492 -11.01 -5.54 -7.75
N GLY A 493 -9.77 -5.06 -7.69
CA GLY A 493 -8.58 -5.81 -8.10
C GLY A 493 -8.35 -7.06 -7.23
N PRO A 494 -7.30 -7.84 -7.51
CA PRO A 494 -6.99 -9.05 -6.74
C PRO A 494 -6.80 -8.76 -5.24
N PRO A 495 -7.04 -9.75 -4.35
CA PRO A 495 -6.95 -9.56 -2.91
C PRO A 495 -5.51 -9.28 -2.43
N SER A 496 -4.51 -9.77 -3.16
CA SER A 496 -3.08 -9.58 -2.94
C SER A 496 -2.38 -9.08 -4.21
N GLY A 497 -1.16 -8.53 -4.06
CA GLY A 497 -0.33 -8.13 -5.20
C GLY A 497 0.88 -7.27 -4.83
N ALA A 498 1.85 -7.17 -5.73
CA ALA A 498 3.09 -6.44 -5.49
C ALA A 498 2.96 -4.91 -5.60
N LYS A 499 1.93 -4.39 -6.26
CA LYS A 499 1.78 -2.96 -6.58
C LYS A 499 0.33 -2.50 -6.47
N ARG A 500 0.10 -1.32 -5.89
CA ARG A 500 -1.20 -0.62 -5.88
C ARG A 500 -1.36 0.23 -7.13
N VAL A 501 -2.60 0.38 -7.58
CA VAL A 501 -3.00 1.26 -8.68
C VAL A 501 -2.93 2.72 -8.26
N TYR A 502 -2.56 3.60 -9.20
CA TYR A 502 -2.88 5.03 -9.14
C TYR A 502 -3.32 5.59 -10.50
N ARG A 503 -4.09 6.68 -10.47
CA ARG A 503 -4.88 7.23 -11.59
C ARG A 503 -4.74 8.75 -11.77
N GLY A 504 -5.08 9.25 -12.97
CA GLY A 504 -5.36 10.67 -13.24
C GLY A 504 -4.28 11.51 -13.93
N GLY A 505 -3.02 11.07 -13.93
CA GLY A 505 -1.92 11.95 -14.30
C GLY A 505 -1.60 12.95 -13.19
N SER A 506 -0.69 13.89 -13.44
CA SER A 506 -0.20 14.86 -12.47
C SER A 506 0.30 16.14 -13.15
N TRP A 507 0.74 17.13 -12.37
CA TRP A 507 1.43 18.33 -12.84
C TRP A 507 2.69 18.05 -13.68
N LYS A 508 3.26 16.83 -13.58
CA LYS A 508 4.39 16.38 -14.42
C LYS A 508 3.96 15.69 -15.72
N SER A 509 2.68 15.36 -15.87
CA SER A 509 2.19 14.51 -16.95
C SER A 509 2.00 15.28 -18.25
N ARG A 510 2.15 14.60 -19.39
CA ARG A 510 1.76 15.14 -20.69
C ARG A 510 0.23 15.27 -20.75
N PHE A 511 -0.30 16.22 -21.51
CA PHE A 511 -1.75 16.34 -21.76
C PHE A 511 -2.39 15.03 -22.24
N ALA A 512 -1.69 14.24 -23.07
CA ALA A 512 -2.14 12.93 -23.55
C ALA A 512 -2.24 11.84 -22.45
N SER A 513 -1.71 12.08 -21.26
CA SER A 513 -1.74 11.19 -20.09
C SER A 513 -2.78 11.62 -19.04
N LEU A 514 -3.61 12.62 -19.33
CA LEU A 514 -4.68 13.11 -18.45
C LEU A 514 -6.03 12.41 -18.71
N GLN A 515 -6.03 11.28 -19.41
CA GLN A 515 -7.25 10.59 -19.82
C GLN A 515 -7.88 9.88 -18.61
N THR A 516 -9.20 9.76 -18.59
CA THR A 516 -9.94 9.08 -17.49
C THR A 516 -9.52 7.61 -17.32
N THR A 517 -8.93 7.01 -18.35
CA THR A 517 -8.45 5.62 -18.37
C THR A 517 -6.99 5.47 -17.99
N THR A 518 -6.24 6.57 -17.89
CA THR A 518 -4.79 6.52 -17.67
C THR A 518 -4.48 6.02 -16.26
N ARG A 519 -3.76 4.89 -16.22
CA ARG A 519 -3.46 4.12 -15.02
C ARG A 519 -2.00 3.69 -14.98
N SER A 520 -1.46 3.64 -13.78
CA SER A 520 -0.12 3.11 -13.49
C SER A 520 -0.14 2.43 -12.11
N ALA A 521 0.97 1.83 -11.70
CA ALA A 521 1.07 1.14 -10.42
C ALA A 521 2.49 1.15 -9.85
N ASN A 522 2.60 1.19 -8.52
CA ASN A 522 3.88 1.09 -7.82
C ASN A 522 3.70 0.38 -6.46
N VAL A 523 4.81 0.02 -5.82
CA VAL A 523 4.80 -0.71 -4.53
C VAL A 523 4.05 0.09 -3.45
N PRO A 524 3.36 -0.56 -2.49
CA PRO A 524 2.44 0.13 -1.57
C PRO A 524 3.07 1.23 -0.70
N ASN A 525 4.38 1.11 -0.40
CA ASN A 525 5.18 2.05 0.38
C ASN A 525 5.85 3.16 -0.45
N PHE A 526 5.69 3.17 -1.78
CA PHE A 526 6.22 4.23 -2.64
C PHE A 526 5.54 5.58 -2.34
N SER A 527 6.27 6.68 -2.49
CA SER A 527 5.69 8.03 -2.51
C SER A 527 6.57 8.99 -3.32
N CYS A 528 5.97 10.06 -3.86
CA CYS A 528 6.71 11.11 -4.58
C CYS A 528 5.94 12.46 -4.55
N ASN A 529 6.56 13.53 -5.04
CA ASN A 529 6.01 14.90 -5.03
C ASN A 529 4.90 15.19 -6.06
N ASP A 530 4.34 14.16 -6.67
CA ASP A 530 3.22 14.28 -7.61
C ASP A 530 2.22 13.11 -7.49
N LEU A 531 2.24 12.42 -6.35
CA LEU A 531 1.36 11.29 -6.02
C LEU A 531 0.76 11.51 -4.62
N GLY A 532 -0.55 11.71 -4.61
CA GLY A 532 -1.41 11.88 -3.45
C GLY A 532 -2.57 10.89 -3.47
N PHE A 533 -3.73 11.31 -2.98
CA PHE A 533 -4.95 10.51 -2.99
C PHE A 533 -6.20 11.36 -2.79
N ARG A 534 -7.36 10.78 -3.12
CA ARG A 534 -8.68 11.24 -2.70
C ARG A 534 -9.41 10.13 -1.95
N ILE A 535 -10.52 10.44 -1.29
CA ILE A 535 -11.26 9.48 -0.45
C ILE A 535 -12.69 9.27 -0.93
N VAL A 536 -13.23 8.10 -0.64
CA VAL A 536 -14.67 7.82 -0.72
C VAL A 536 -15.25 7.54 0.65
N CYS A 537 -16.55 7.78 0.81
CA CYS A 537 -17.35 7.36 1.95
C CYS A 537 -18.51 6.49 1.44
N GLU A 538 -18.74 5.37 2.11
CA GLU A 538 -19.87 4.50 1.78
C GLU A 538 -21.20 5.17 2.13
N CYS A 539 -22.24 4.85 1.35
CA CYS A 539 -23.61 5.27 1.64
C CYS A 539 -24.27 4.22 2.55
N GLU A 540 -24.85 4.65 3.67
CA GLU A 540 -25.63 3.78 4.56
C GLU A 540 -26.83 3.15 3.82
N SER A 541 -27.08 1.87 4.14
CA SER A 541 -27.90 0.88 3.40
C SER A 541 -29.42 1.10 3.39
#